data_AF-A0A5D3BD63-F1
#
_entry.id   AF-A0A5D3BD63-F1
#
_cell.length_a   1.000
_cell.length_b   1.000
_cell.length_c   1.000
_cell.angle_alpha   90.00
_cell.angle_beta   90.00
_cell.angle_gamma   90.00
#
_symmetry.space_group_name_H-M   'P 1'
#
loop_
_entity.id
_entity.type
_entity.pdbx_description
1 polymer ?
#
loop_
_entity_poly.entity_id
_entity_poly.type
_entity_poly.pdbx_seq_one_letter_code
_entity_poly.pdbx_strand_id
1 'polypeptide(L)'
;MCSTLNGLQKEGFQRNHKLLEFIQKNRPTLERVGPARFEDFLIRLVSAYENYFFYLPAFMDFRGRIYRSGILHFHERDLARGFIVFANNHQETEGCTQLEMDIVACAAAFKYQKFYLYSEALKWYKENLCLISASDESLISFAKSASDPFQFMAKALCKDEEKELNRIPITQDAAASAYQIMSYFLLNEEMAKITNLIPHPDGQIQDIYMNLIQDFRVFLHNQTYVTDK
;
A
#
# COMPACT_ATOMS: atom_id res chain seq x y z
N MET A 1 20.51 16.45 2.68
CA MET A 1 19.78 15.92 3.86
C MET A 1 18.72 16.89 4.35
N CYS A 2 19.07 18.13 4.76
CA CYS A 2 18.07 19.16 5.11
C CYS A 2 17.09 19.46 3.97
N SER A 3 17.58 19.51 2.73
CA SER A 3 16.74 19.66 1.53
C SER A 3 15.71 18.53 1.37
N THR A 4 16.13 17.28 1.59
CA THR A 4 15.26 16.09 1.54
C THR A 4 14.18 16.14 2.62
N LEU A 5 14.55 16.41 3.87
CA LEU A 5 13.58 16.53 4.97
C LEU A 5 12.61 17.69 4.73
N ASN A 6 13.11 18.86 4.31
CA ASN A 6 12.25 19.99 3.96
C ASN A 6 11.31 19.64 2.81
N GLY A 7 11.80 18.91 1.80
CA GLY A 7 10.99 18.42 0.68
C GLY A 7 9.88 17.45 1.12
N LEU A 8 10.16 16.60 2.11
CA LEU A 8 9.19 15.66 2.67
C LEU A 8 8.19 16.29 3.64
N GLN A 9 8.52 17.43 4.24
CA GLN A 9 7.68 18.14 5.20
C GLN A 9 6.79 19.19 4.56
N LYS A 10 7.17 19.73 3.40
CA LYS A 10 6.36 20.69 2.63
C LYS A 10 5.17 20.04 1.91
N GLU A 11 5.14 18.72 1.83
CA GLU A 11 4.06 18.00 1.17
C GLU A 11 2.78 18.08 2.02
N GLY A 12 1.72 18.59 1.40
CA GLY A 12 0.44 18.81 2.07
C GLY A 12 -0.45 17.57 1.94
N PHE A 13 -1.10 17.21 3.03
CA PHE A 13 -2.04 16.10 3.08
C PHE A 13 -3.40 16.54 3.59
N GLN A 14 -4.41 15.75 3.28
CA GLN A 14 -5.75 15.91 3.81
C GLN A 14 -6.37 14.55 4.12
N ARG A 15 -7.51 14.57 4.80
CA ARG A 15 -8.25 13.35 5.11
C ARG A 15 -8.87 12.74 3.85
N ASN A 16 -8.91 11.41 3.78
CA ASN A 16 -9.73 10.69 2.82
C ASN A 16 -11.21 10.74 3.27
N HIS A 17 -11.95 11.74 2.81
CA HIS A 17 -13.34 11.93 3.23
C HIS A 17 -14.24 10.76 2.79
N LYS A 18 -14.04 10.20 1.59
CA LYS A 18 -14.83 9.05 1.08
C LYS A 18 -14.68 7.83 1.98
N LEU A 19 -13.44 7.48 2.35
CA LEU A 19 -13.21 6.37 3.27
C LEU A 19 -13.80 6.65 4.66
N LEU A 20 -13.65 7.89 5.17
CA LEU A 20 -14.19 8.27 6.47
C LEU A 20 -15.72 8.15 6.52
N GLU A 21 -16.42 8.74 5.55
CA GLU A 21 -17.87 8.67 5.43
C GLU A 21 -18.35 7.22 5.28
N PHE A 22 -17.65 6.43 4.45
CA PHE A 22 -17.95 5.02 4.26
C PHE A 22 -17.85 4.24 5.59
N ILE A 23 -16.78 4.45 6.35
CA ILE A 23 -16.57 3.78 7.64
C ILE A 23 -17.62 4.24 8.67
N GLN A 24 -17.92 5.54 8.74
CA GLN A 24 -18.91 6.08 9.67
C GLN A 24 -20.31 5.55 9.37
N LYS A 25 -20.71 5.52 8.09
CA LYS A 25 -21.98 4.96 7.62
C LYS A 25 -22.11 3.47 7.94
N ASN A 26 -21.03 2.71 7.75
CA ASN A 26 -21.04 1.25 7.87
C ASN A 26 -20.48 0.73 9.21
N ARG A 27 -20.33 1.63 10.19
CA ARG A 27 -19.73 1.35 11.51
C ARG A 27 -20.33 0.12 12.22
N PRO A 28 -21.66 -0.10 12.27
CA PRO A 28 -22.23 -1.29 12.92
C PRO A 28 -21.81 -2.62 12.27
N THR A 29 -21.55 -2.61 10.96
CA THR A 29 -21.11 -3.80 10.21
C THR A 29 -19.64 -4.10 10.45
N LEU A 30 -18.82 -3.06 10.68
CA LEU A 30 -17.39 -3.16 10.97
C LEU A 30 -17.10 -3.52 12.44
N GLU A 31 -17.92 -3.07 13.39
CA GLU A 31 -17.69 -3.21 14.84
C GLU A 31 -18.04 -4.59 15.45
N ARG A 32 -18.45 -5.58 14.65
CA ARG A 32 -18.80 -6.93 15.16
C ARG A 32 -17.64 -7.69 15.86
N VAL A 33 -16.46 -7.08 15.98
CA VAL A 33 -15.25 -7.61 16.63
C VAL A 33 -14.88 -6.84 17.93
N GLY A 34 -15.69 -5.86 18.36
CA GLY A 34 -15.48 -5.06 19.57
C GLY A 34 -14.67 -3.77 19.33
N PRO A 35 -14.86 -2.70 20.12
CA PRO A 35 -14.25 -1.41 19.84
C PRO A 35 -12.78 -1.42 20.22
N ALA A 36 -11.91 -1.43 19.22
CA ALA A 36 -10.50 -1.16 19.43
C ALA A 36 -10.33 0.37 19.63
N ARG A 37 -9.92 0.77 20.84
CA ARG A 37 -9.87 2.18 21.28
C ARG A 37 -9.01 3.07 20.37
N PHE A 38 -8.03 2.48 19.71
CA PHE A 38 -7.12 3.18 18.82
C PHE A 38 -7.82 3.64 17.53
N GLU A 39 -8.65 2.77 16.95
CA GLU A 39 -9.38 2.99 15.70
C GLU A 39 -10.46 4.06 15.90
N ASP A 40 -11.19 4.03 17.01
CA ASP A 40 -12.15 5.09 17.35
C ASP A 40 -11.45 6.44 17.54
N PHE A 41 -10.33 6.45 18.26
CA PHE A 41 -9.53 7.66 18.44
C PHE A 41 -9.02 8.21 17.09
N LEU A 42 -8.54 7.33 16.20
CA LEU A 42 -8.09 7.71 14.87
C LEU A 42 -9.23 8.27 14.01
N ILE A 43 -10.41 7.64 14.00
CA ILE A 43 -11.59 8.14 13.28
C ILE A 43 -11.98 9.53 13.78
N ARG A 44 -11.99 9.75 15.10
CA ARG A 44 -12.27 11.05 15.71
C ARG A 44 -11.22 12.09 15.35
N LEU A 45 -9.94 11.72 15.39
CA LEU A 45 -8.83 12.59 14.99
C LEU A 45 -8.98 13.03 13.54
N VAL A 46 -9.21 12.09 12.61
CA VAL A 46 -9.39 12.36 11.18
C VAL A 46 -10.64 13.21 10.92
N SER A 47 -11.71 12.99 11.70
CA SER A 47 -12.91 13.82 11.65
C SER A 47 -12.62 15.27 12.08
N ALA A 48 -11.77 15.48 13.08
CA ALA A 48 -11.37 16.81 13.53
C ALA A 48 -10.51 17.59 12.51
N TYR A 49 -9.87 16.90 11.55
CA TYR A 49 -9.15 17.52 10.42
C TYR A 49 -10.08 17.94 9.26
N GLU A 50 -11.39 18.05 9.49
CA GLU A 50 -12.32 18.58 8.51
C GLU A 50 -11.89 19.95 7.98
N ASN A 51 -11.78 20.09 6.66
CA ASN A 51 -11.36 21.31 5.97
C ASN A 51 -9.93 21.79 6.30
N TYR A 52 -9.11 20.95 6.95
CA TYR A 52 -7.70 21.24 7.20
C TYR A 52 -6.79 20.48 6.23
N PHE A 53 -5.80 21.18 5.72
CA PHE A 53 -4.57 20.55 5.26
C PHE A 53 -3.63 20.37 6.44
N PHE A 54 -2.96 19.23 6.47
CA PHE A 54 -1.96 18.93 7.48
C PHE A 54 -0.64 18.53 6.84
N TYR A 55 0.43 18.80 7.56
CA TYR A 55 1.79 18.45 7.19
C TYR A 55 2.33 17.48 8.22
N LEU A 56 3.18 16.56 7.79
CA LEU A 56 3.77 15.55 8.66
C LEU A 56 5.23 15.94 8.91
N PRO A 57 5.62 16.39 10.12
CA PRO A 57 7.03 16.60 10.43
C PRO A 57 7.83 15.30 10.25
N ALA A 58 9.02 15.40 9.67
CA ALA A 58 9.94 14.29 9.47
C ALA A 58 11.17 14.44 10.35
N PHE A 59 11.57 13.34 10.96
CA PHE A 59 12.78 13.25 11.76
C PHE A 59 13.55 12.00 11.38
N MET A 60 14.79 11.95 11.81
CA MET A 60 15.74 10.94 11.39
C MET A 60 16.28 10.20 12.61
N ASP A 61 16.39 8.88 12.53
CA ASP A 61 17.13 8.11 13.54
C ASP A 61 18.65 8.18 13.30
N PHE A 62 19.43 7.58 14.20
CA PHE A 62 20.89 7.55 14.11
C PHE A 62 21.43 6.83 12.85
N ARG A 63 20.58 6.05 12.15
CA ARG A 63 20.94 5.31 10.93
C ARG A 63 20.53 6.06 9.65
N GLY A 64 19.92 7.24 9.78
CA GLY A 64 19.44 7.99 8.64
C GLY A 64 18.01 7.65 8.19
N ARG A 65 17.28 6.77 8.89
CA ARG A 65 15.91 6.40 8.53
C ARG A 65 14.95 7.51 8.93
N ILE A 66 14.00 7.81 8.04
CA ILE A 66 13.02 8.87 8.22
C ILE A 66 11.79 8.35 8.95
N TYR A 67 11.34 9.07 9.96
CA TYR A 67 10.16 8.79 10.78
C TYR A 67 9.25 10.02 10.84
N ARG A 68 8.00 9.81 11.26
CA ARG A 68 6.98 10.84 11.44
C ARG A 68 6.38 10.72 12.85
N SER A 69 5.75 11.79 13.36
CA SER A 69 5.16 11.81 14.70
C SER A 69 3.68 11.56 14.66
N GLY A 70 3.14 11.04 15.77
CA GLY A 70 1.71 10.82 15.94
C GLY A 70 1.23 9.52 15.33
N ILE A 71 -0.07 9.43 15.10
CA ILE A 71 -0.75 8.18 14.69
C ILE A 71 -1.41 8.28 13.31
N LEU A 72 -1.26 9.42 12.62
CA LEU A 72 -1.81 9.66 11.29
C LEU A 72 -0.65 9.92 10.34
N HIS A 73 0.06 8.87 9.93
CA HIS A 73 1.18 8.95 8.98
C HIS A 73 1.43 7.63 8.23
N PHE A 74 2.29 7.65 7.21
CA PHE A 74 2.53 6.52 6.29
C PHE A 74 3.16 5.27 6.91
N HIS A 75 3.83 5.39 8.07
CA HIS A 75 4.39 4.24 8.79
C HIS A 75 3.41 3.56 9.74
N GLU A 76 2.18 4.08 9.87
CA GLU A 76 1.17 3.48 10.73
C GLU A 76 0.44 2.32 10.05
N ARG A 77 -0.49 1.73 10.80
CA ARG A 77 -1.37 0.65 10.36
C ARG A 77 -2.22 1.04 9.15
N ASP A 78 -2.73 0.01 8.48
CA ASP A 78 -3.54 0.08 7.27
C ASP A 78 -4.64 1.15 7.31
N LEU A 79 -5.42 1.22 8.41
CA LEU A 79 -6.48 2.22 8.58
C LEU A 79 -5.96 3.67 8.52
N ALA A 80 -4.86 3.97 9.23
CA ALA A 80 -4.27 5.31 9.25
C ALA A 80 -3.75 5.70 7.87
N ARG A 81 -3.12 4.75 7.16
CA ARG A 81 -2.64 4.96 5.78
C ARG A 81 -3.79 5.21 4.80
N GLY A 82 -4.91 4.50 4.96
CA GLY A 82 -6.11 4.68 4.14
C GLY A 82 -6.74 6.07 4.26
N PHE A 83 -6.57 6.73 5.42
CA PHE A 83 -7.11 8.07 5.68
C PHE A 83 -6.28 9.23 5.12
N ILE A 84 -5.08 8.99 4.58
CA ILE A 84 -4.19 10.06 4.13
C ILE A 84 -4.22 10.13 2.61
N VAL A 85 -4.55 11.30 2.07
CA VAL A 85 -4.46 11.62 0.64
C VAL A 85 -3.70 12.93 0.45
N PHE A 86 -3.14 13.15 -0.74
CA PHE A 86 -2.47 14.41 -1.05
C PHE A 86 -3.47 15.57 -1.06
N ALA A 87 -3.07 16.73 -0.54
CA ALA A 87 -3.88 17.95 -0.55
C ALA A 87 -3.82 18.66 -1.92
N ASN A 88 -2.68 18.58 -2.59
CA ASN A 88 -2.46 19.25 -3.87
C ASN A 88 -2.88 18.36 -5.04
N ASN A 89 -3.65 18.92 -5.98
CA ASN A 89 -3.71 18.41 -7.35
C ASN A 89 -2.59 19.10 -8.15
N HIS A 90 -1.47 18.40 -8.39
CA HIS A 90 -0.44 18.90 -9.29
C HIS A 90 -0.93 19.03 -10.76
N GLN A 91 -2.13 18.53 -11.06
CA GLN A 91 -2.75 18.52 -12.38
C GLN A 91 -4.24 18.90 -12.28
N GLU A 92 -4.56 20.16 -11.97
CA GLU A 92 -5.94 20.66 -12.12
C GLU A 92 -6.32 20.91 -13.60
N THR A 93 -5.39 20.72 -14.54
CA THR A 93 -5.53 21.21 -15.93
C THR A 93 -5.79 20.16 -17.00
N GLU A 94 -5.68 18.86 -16.73
CA GLU A 94 -5.97 17.82 -17.72
C GLU A 94 -6.84 16.73 -17.06
N GLY A 95 -7.93 16.34 -17.73
CA GLY A 95 -8.86 15.32 -17.22
C GLY A 95 -8.18 13.98 -16.98
N CYS A 96 -8.78 13.15 -16.13
CA CYS A 96 -8.18 11.87 -15.74
C CYS A 96 -8.04 10.95 -16.96
N THR A 97 -6.84 10.43 -17.17
CA THR A 97 -6.55 9.47 -18.25
C THR A 97 -6.95 8.05 -17.83
N GLN A 98 -7.34 7.22 -18.80
CA GLN A 98 -7.55 5.78 -18.57
C GLN A 98 -6.35 5.10 -17.91
N LEU A 99 -5.14 5.64 -18.15
CA LEU A 99 -3.90 5.15 -17.55
C LEU A 99 -3.87 5.37 -16.03
N GLU A 100 -4.30 6.53 -15.54
CA GLU A 100 -4.35 6.82 -14.09
C GLU A 100 -5.37 5.93 -13.38
N MET A 101 -6.53 5.72 -14.02
CA MET A 101 -7.53 4.76 -13.53
C MET A 101 -6.96 3.34 -13.45
N ASP A 102 -6.24 2.90 -14.48
CA ASP A 102 -5.60 1.59 -14.51
C ASP A 102 -4.48 1.48 -13.45
N ILE A 103 -3.73 2.55 -13.18
CA ILE A 103 -2.73 2.59 -12.11
C ILE A 103 -3.37 2.43 -10.73
N VAL A 104 -4.46 3.16 -10.45
CA VAL A 104 -5.18 3.05 -9.17
C VAL A 104 -5.81 1.67 -9.02
N ALA A 105 -6.39 1.11 -10.08
CA ALA A 105 -6.94 -0.25 -10.11
C ALA A 105 -5.85 -1.30 -9.83
N CYS A 106 -4.70 -1.22 -10.49
CA CYS A 106 -3.53 -2.05 -10.19
C CYS A 106 -3.12 -1.93 -8.72
N ALA A 107 -2.99 -0.69 -8.23
CA ALA A 107 -2.58 -0.45 -6.85
C ALA A 107 -3.60 -1.01 -5.85
N ALA A 108 -4.90 -0.96 -6.15
CA ALA A 108 -5.94 -1.58 -5.35
C ALA A 108 -5.74 -3.10 -5.32
N ALA A 109 -5.56 -3.74 -6.48
CA ALA A 109 -5.30 -5.18 -6.55
C ALA A 109 -4.11 -5.59 -5.67
N PHE A 110 -2.99 -4.86 -5.72
CA PHE A 110 -1.82 -5.16 -4.87
C PHE A 110 -2.06 -4.98 -3.36
N LYS A 111 -3.05 -4.18 -2.96
CA LYS A 111 -3.51 -4.11 -1.55
C LYS A 111 -4.40 -5.28 -1.16
N TYR A 112 -4.99 -5.97 -2.15
CA TYR A 112 -5.72 -7.19 -1.92
C TYR A 112 -4.79 -8.40 -1.80
N GLN A 113 -3.94 -8.62 -2.80
CA GLN A 113 -3.02 -9.77 -2.85
C GLN A 113 -1.79 -9.47 -3.72
N LYS A 114 -0.78 -10.34 -3.63
CA LYS A 114 0.42 -10.26 -4.48
C LYS A 114 0.12 -10.72 -5.92
N PHE A 115 0.81 -10.11 -6.88
CA PHE A 115 0.82 -10.51 -8.29
C PHE A 115 2.25 -10.53 -8.84
N TYR A 116 2.47 -11.31 -9.89
CA TYR A 116 3.76 -11.38 -10.58
C TYR A 116 3.84 -10.43 -11.77
N LEU A 117 2.69 -9.96 -12.29
CA LEU A 117 2.61 -8.98 -13.37
C LEU A 117 1.59 -7.90 -13.06
N TYR A 118 1.89 -6.66 -13.44
CA TYR A 118 0.93 -5.54 -13.32
C TYR A 118 -0.33 -5.76 -14.18
N SER A 119 -0.19 -6.38 -15.36
CA SER A 119 -1.32 -6.68 -16.25
C SER A 119 -2.29 -7.69 -15.63
N GLU A 120 -1.77 -8.68 -14.88
CA GLU A 120 -2.60 -9.64 -14.13
C GLU A 120 -3.35 -8.97 -12.98
N ALA A 121 -2.67 -8.07 -12.25
CA ALA A 121 -3.29 -7.29 -11.18
C ALA A 121 -4.45 -6.44 -11.72
N LEU A 122 -4.24 -5.76 -12.85
CA LEU A 122 -5.28 -4.97 -13.52
C LEU A 122 -6.46 -5.83 -13.98
N LYS A 123 -6.16 -6.95 -14.65
CA LYS A 123 -7.16 -7.89 -15.15
C LYS A 123 -8.01 -8.42 -13.99
N TRP A 124 -7.37 -8.87 -12.92
CA TRP A 124 -8.03 -9.34 -11.71
C TRP A 124 -8.96 -8.27 -11.12
N TYR A 125 -8.51 -7.01 -11.03
CA TYR A 125 -9.35 -5.94 -10.53
C TYR A 125 -10.60 -5.70 -11.41
N LYS A 126 -10.41 -5.67 -12.73
CA LYS A 126 -11.51 -5.49 -13.70
C LYS A 126 -12.52 -6.62 -13.64
N GLU A 127 -12.07 -7.87 -13.50
CA GLU A 127 -12.93 -9.05 -13.35
C GLU A 127 -13.76 -9.03 -12.06
N ASN A 128 -13.22 -8.44 -10.99
CA ASN A 128 -13.90 -8.33 -9.69
C ASN A 128 -14.68 -7.02 -9.52
N LEU A 129 -14.66 -6.12 -10.51
CA LEU A 129 -15.24 -4.78 -10.39
C LEU A 129 -16.74 -4.82 -10.06
N CYS A 130 -17.48 -5.76 -10.64
CA CYS A 130 -18.91 -5.93 -10.35
C CYS A 130 -19.16 -6.23 -8.86
N LEU A 131 -18.34 -7.10 -8.24
CA LEU A 131 -18.46 -7.44 -6.82
C LEU A 131 -18.04 -6.26 -5.93
N ILE A 132 -16.95 -5.59 -6.29
CA ILE A 132 -16.43 -4.41 -5.57
C ILE A 132 -17.44 -3.26 -5.60
N SER A 133 -18.22 -3.14 -6.68
CA SER A 133 -19.15 -2.02 -6.92
C SER A 133 -20.61 -2.30 -6.56
N ALA A 134 -20.94 -3.54 -6.17
CA ALA A 134 -22.34 -3.96 -6.03
C ALA A 134 -23.06 -3.24 -4.87
N SER A 135 -22.44 -3.14 -3.70
CA SER A 135 -22.95 -2.41 -2.53
C SER A 135 -21.83 -2.18 -1.51
N ASP A 136 -22.10 -1.34 -0.50
CA ASP A 136 -21.19 -1.14 0.63
C ASP A 136 -20.90 -2.46 1.37
N GLU A 137 -21.92 -3.29 1.61
CA GLU A 137 -21.75 -4.60 2.26
C GLU A 137 -20.91 -5.56 1.41
N SER A 138 -21.10 -5.54 0.09
CA SER A 138 -20.32 -6.33 -0.84
C SER A 138 -18.85 -5.92 -0.79
N LEU A 139 -18.57 -4.61 -0.83
CA LEU A 139 -17.22 -4.07 -0.71
C LEU A 139 -16.57 -4.46 0.63
N ILE A 140 -17.29 -4.31 1.75
CA ILE A 140 -16.78 -4.71 3.08
C ILE A 140 -16.48 -6.20 3.12
N SER A 141 -17.40 -7.03 2.63
CA SER A 141 -17.23 -8.48 2.61
C SER A 141 -16.05 -8.90 1.75
N PHE A 142 -15.85 -8.24 0.61
CA PHE A 142 -14.73 -8.49 -0.29
C PHE A 142 -13.41 -8.05 0.36
N ALA A 143 -13.36 -6.84 0.90
CA ALA A 143 -12.16 -6.25 1.49
C ALA A 143 -11.63 -6.99 2.72
N LYS A 144 -12.45 -7.77 3.43
CA LYS A 144 -12.01 -8.60 4.57
C LYS A 144 -10.89 -9.59 4.22
N SER A 145 -10.83 -10.02 2.96
CA SER A 145 -9.83 -10.96 2.47
C SER A 145 -8.58 -10.26 1.92
N ALA A 146 -8.58 -8.94 1.86
CA ALA A 146 -7.44 -8.16 1.40
C ALA A 146 -6.29 -8.20 2.41
N SER A 147 -5.06 -8.13 1.91
CA SER A 147 -3.86 -7.99 2.74
C SER A 147 -3.85 -6.66 3.51
N ASP A 148 -4.35 -5.59 2.86
CA ASP A 148 -4.52 -4.24 3.41
C ASP A 148 -5.97 -3.75 3.15
N PRO A 149 -6.97 -4.18 3.96
CA PRO A 149 -8.39 -3.91 3.72
C PRO A 149 -8.78 -2.44 3.54
N PHE A 150 -8.28 -1.54 4.40
CA PHE A 150 -8.65 -0.14 4.38
C PHE A 150 -7.95 0.63 3.26
N GLN A 151 -6.67 0.35 2.96
CA GLN A 151 -6.02 0.90 1.77
C GLN A 151 -6.63 0.36 0.47
N PHE A 152 -7.11 -0.88 0.44
CA PHE A 152 -7.88 -1.43 -0.68
C PHE A 152 -9.18 -0.65 -0.86
N MET A 153 -9.99 -0.53 0.19
CA MET A 153 -11.25 0.23 0.15
C MET A 153 -11.00 1.70 -0.21
N ALA A 154 -9.95 2.32 0.33
CA ALA A 154 -9.57 3.69 0.02
C ALA A 154 -9.43 3.89 -1.50
N LYS A 155 -8.79 2.95 -2.20
CA LYS A 155 -8.60 3.01 -3.67
C LYS A 155 -9.87 2.63 -4.42
N ALA A 156 -10.62 1.63 -3.94
CA ALA A 156 -11.86 1.17 -4.57
C ALA A 156 -12.99 2.20 -4.51
N LEU A 157 -13.00 3.06 -3.48
CA LEU A 157 -13.99 4.12 -3.27
C LEU A 157 -13.71 5.39 -4.08
N CYS A 158 -12.55 5.51 -4.73
CA CYS A 158 -12.17 6.72 -5.49
C CYS A 158 -12.84 6.86 -6.86
N LYS A 159 -13.96 6.17 -7.10
CA LYS A 159 -14.62 6.12 -8.39
C LYS A 159 -15.13 7.48 -8.87
N ASP A 160 -15.09 7.61 -10.20
CA ASP A 160 -15.81 8.53 -11.09
C ASP A 160 -15.67 10.04 -10.88
N GLU A 161 -14.86 10.48 -9.94
CA GLU A 161 -14.46 11.89 -9.83
C GLU A 161 -13.00 12.01 -10.21
N GLU A 162 -12.75 12.41 -11.46
CA GLU A 162 -11.41 12.62 -12.06
C GLU A 162 -10.45 13.39 -11.12
N LYS A 163 -11.00 14.30 -10.32
CA LYS A 163 -10.25 15.16 -9.39
C LYS A 163 -9.68 14.42 -8.18
N GLU A 164 -10.25 13.28 -7.80
CA GLU A 164 -9.86 12.54 -6.60
C GLU A 164 -8.83 11.43 -6.89
N LEU A 165 -8.74 10.93 -8.12
CA LEU A 165 -7.73 9.93 -8.51
C LEU A 165 -6.31 10.45 -8.29
N ASN A 166 -6.06 11.72 -8.61
CA ASN A 166 -4.74 12.34 -8.53
C ASN A 166 -4.25 12.58 -7.09
N ARG A 167 -5.12 12.39 -6.09
CA ARG A 167 -4.81 12.59 -4.67
C ARG A 167 -4.43 11.30 -3.96
N ILE A 168 -4.77 10.15 -4.54
CA ILE A 168 -4.61 8.86 -3.87
C ILE A 168 -3.15 8.42 -3.90
N PRO A 169 -2.55 8.18 -2.72
CA PRO A 169 -1.18 7.69 -2.68
C PRO A 169 -1.06 6.29 -3.28
N ILE A 170 -0.21 6.18 -4.30
CA ILE A 170 0.29 4.92 -4.83
C ILE A 170 1.59 4.60 -4.10
N THR A 171 1.57 3.53 -3.32
CA THR A 171 2.73 3.10 -2.53
C THR A 171 3.50 2.04 -3.29
N GLN A 172 4.82 2.23 -3.40
CA GLN A 172 5.74 1.23 -3.95
C GLN A 172 6.79 0.91 -2.89
N ASP A 173 6.91 -0.37 -2.58
CA ASP A 173 7.88 -0.88 -1.62
C ASP A 173 8.88 -1.78 -2.35
N ALA A 174 10.13 -1.74 -1.92
CA ALA A 174 11.16 -2.65 -2.42
C ALA A 174 10.92 -4.06 -1.89
N ALA A 175 11.05 -5.08 -2.75
CA ALA A 175 10.87 -6.49 -2.36
C ALA A 175 11.78 -6.89 -1.18
N ALA A 176 13.07 -6.52 -1.27
CA ALA A 176 14.03 -6.64 -0.18
C ALA A 176 15.19 -5.66 -0.36
N SER A 177 15.01 -4.42 0.10
CA SER A 177 15.96 -3.31 -0.14
C SER A 177 17.38 -3.62 0.31
N ALA A 178 17.57 -4.34 1.42
CA ALA A 178 18.90 -4.75 1.88
C ALA A 178 19.60 -5.66 0.87
N TYR A 179 18.92 -6.69 0.35
CA TYR A 179 19.51 -7.61 -0.64
C TYR A 179 19.71 -6.94 -2.01
N GLN A 180 18.84 -5.99 -2.39
CA GLN A 180 19.05 -5.16 -3.59
C GLN A 180 20.32 -4.30 -3.47
N ILE A 181 20.53 -3.65 -2.31
CA ILE A 181 21.73 -2.84 -2.08
C ILE A 181 22.98 -3.73 -2.04
N MET A 182 22.90 -4.88 -1.37
CA MET A 182 24.01 -5.84 -1.30
C MET A 182 24.37 -6.39 -2.68
N SER A 183 23.38 -6.77 -3.50
CA SER A 183 23.63 -7.29 -4.85
C SER A 183 24.32 -6.26 -5.73
N TYR A 184 23.93 -4.99 -5.62
CA TYR A 184 24.59 -3.89 -6.30
C TYR A 184 26.06 -3.73 -5.86
N PHE A 185 26.33 -3.62 -4.56
CA PHE A 185 27.70 -3.40 -4.08
C PHE A 185 28.64 -4.57 -4.34
N LEU A 186 28.11 -5.80 -4.34
CA LEU A 186 28.89 -7.01 -4.60
C LEU A 186 28.92 -7.40 -6.07
N LEU A 187 28.26 -6.63 -6.96
CA LEU A 187 28.08 -6.96 -8.37
C LEU A 187 27.55 -8.39 -8.58
N ASN A 188 26.66 -8.82 -7.69
CA ASN A 188 26.07 -10.16 -7.73
C ASN A 188 24.84 -10.14 -8.62
N GLU A 189 25.02 -10.52 -9.89
CA GLU A 189 23.97 -10.54 -10.91
C GLU A 189 22.81 -11.48 -10.56
N GLU A 190 23.10 -12.66 -10.00
CA GLU A 190 22.10 -13.64 -9.62
C GLU A 190 21.16 -13.08 -8.54
N MET A 191 21.74 -12.51 -7.47
CA MET A 191 20.97 -11.84 -6.42
C MET A 191 20.23 -10.62 -6.97
N ALA A 192 20.84 -9.86 -7.89
CA ALA A 192 20.21 -8.71 -8.52
C ALA A 192 18.96 -9.07 -9.32
N LYS A 193 18.95 -10.23 -10.01
CA LYS A 193 17.77 -10.76 -10.71
C LYS A 193 16.65 -11.15 -9.74
N ILE A 194 16.94 -11.98 -8.73
CA ILE A 194 15.91 -12.47 -7.80
C ILE A 194 15.37 -11.39 -6.85
N THR A 195 16.09 -10.27 -6.70
CA THR A 195 15.66 -9.10 -5.91
C THR A 195 14.99 -8.01 -6.76
N ASN A 196 14.79 -8.23 -8.06
CA ASN A 196 14.24 -7.25 -9.00
C ASN A 196 15.08 -5.99 -9.22
N LEU A 197 16.38 -6.00 -8.86
CA LEU A 197 17.29 -4.91 -9.23
C LEU A 197 17.56 -4.91 -10.74
N ILE A 198 17.72 -6.10 -11.32
CA ILE A 198 17.69 -6.31 -12.77
C ILE A 198 16.29 -6.79 -13.13
N PRO A 199 15.52 -6.03 -13.95
CA PRO A 199 14.20 -6.44 -14.37
C PRO A 199 14.23 -7.77 -15.13
N HIS A 200 13.24 -8.64 -14.86
CA HIS A 200 13.05 -9.84 -15.66
C HIS A 200 12.66 -9.46 -17.10
N PRO A 201 13.18 -10.12 -18.15
CA PRO A 201 12.86 -9.80 -19.55
C PRO A 201 11.36 -9.77 -19.87
N ASP A 202 10.60 -10.68 -19.25
CA ASP A 202 9.14 -10.77 -19.41
C ASP A 202 8.34 -9.84 -18.48
N GLY A 203 9.02 -8.98 -17.70
CA GLY A 203 8.39 -8.07 -16.74
C GLY A 203 7.88 -8.73 -15.46
N GLN A 204 8.14 -10.03 -15.26
CA GLN A 204 7.75 -10.76 -14.05
C GLN A 204 8.47 -10.25 -12.81
N ILE A 205 7.71 -9.98 -11.76
CA ILE A 205 8.18 -9.61 -10.44
C ILE A 205 8.65 -10.88 -9.73
N GLN A 206 9.90 -10.92 -9.28
CA GLN A 206 10.49 -12.03 -8.53
C GLN A 206 10.18 -11.92 -7.03
N ASP A 207 9.93 -13.05 -6.36
CA ASP A 207 9.77 -13.12 -4.91
C ASP A 207 10.97 -13.85 -4.28
N ILE A 208 11.97 -13.09 -3.81
CA ILE A 208 13.16 -13.63 -3.14
C ILE A 208 12.80 -14.53 -1.94
N TYR A 209 11.73 -14.25 -1.21
CA TYR A 209 11.37 -15.03 -0.03
C TYR A 209 10.90 -16.43 -0.42
N MET A 210 10.21 -16.58 -1.55
CA MET A 210 9.84 -17.89 -2.08
C MET A 210 11.07 -18.72 -2.49
N ASN A 211 12.09 -18.07 -3.06
CA ASN A 211 13.36 -18.73 -3.37
C ASN A 211 14.04 -19.22 -2.08
N LEU A 212 14.17 -18.35 -1.07
CA LEU A 212 14.76 -18.72 0.23
C LEU A 212 14.00 -19.86 0.93
N ILE A 213 12.66 -19.86 0.86
CA ILE A 213 11.84 -20.96 1.39
C ILE A 213 12.15 -22.27 0.66
N GLN A 214 12.30 -22.22 -0.66
CA GLN A 214 12.61 -23.41 -1.45
C GLN A 214 13.99 -23.98 -1.11
N ASP A 215 15.00 -23.12 -1.00
CA ASP A 215 16.34 -23.51 -0.59
C ASP A 215 16.35 -24.13 0.81
N PHE A 216 15.61 -23.51 1.74
CA PHE A 216 15.50 -24.00 3.11
C PHE A 216 14.81 -25.36 3.18
N ARG A 217 13.78 -25.61 2.36
CA ARG A 217 13.13 -26.93 2.28
C ARG A 217 14.09 -28.02 1.81
N VAL A 218 14.90 -27.75 0.80
CA VAL A 218 15.91 -28.70 0.31
C VAL A 218 16.91 -29.03 1.41
N PHE A 219 17.37 -28.02 2.15
CA PHE A 219 18.28 -28.21 3.28
C PHE A 219 17.67 -29.11 4.37
N LEU A 220 16.42 -28.85 4.77
CA LEU A 220 15.73 -29.64 5.80
C LEU A 220 15.56 -31.10 5.39
N HIS A 221 15.17 -31.36 4.13
CA HIS A 221 15.05 -32.74 3.62
C HIS A 221 16.40 -33.47 3.68
N ASN A 222 17.49 -32.82 3.29
CA ASN A 222 18.82 -33.44 3.31
C ASN A 222 19.31 -33.72 4.74
N GLN A 223 18.93 -32.91 5.73
CA GLN A 223 19.29 -33.14 7.14
C GLN A 223 18.56 -34.37 7.71
N THR A 224 17.28 -34.59 7.37
CA THR A 224 16.54 -35.75 7.85
C THR A 224 17.13 -37.08 7.37
N TYR A 225 17.75 -37.14 6.19
CA TYR A 225 18.39 -38.36 5.67
C TYR A 225 19.78 -38.64 6.27
N VAL A 226 20.42 -37.66 6.91
CA VAL A 226 21.74 -37.84 7.54
C VAL A 226 21.62 -38.32 8.99
N THR A 227 20.50 -38.05 9.66
CA THR A 227 20.24 -38.48 11.04
C THR A 227 19.69 -39.91 11.20
N ASP A 228 19.34 -40.58 10.10
CA ASP A 228 18.81 -41.97 10.11
C ASP A 228 19.89 -43.04 9.77
N LYS A 229 21.18 -42.74 10.00
CA LYS A 229 22.29 -43.69 9.95
C LYS A 229 23.06 -43.72 11.26
#